data_AF-A0A9E3JUM9-F1
#
_entry.id   AF-A0A9E3JUM9-F1
#
_cell.length_a   1.000
_cell.length_b   1.000
_cell.length_c   1.000
_cell.angle_alpha   90.00
_cell.angle_beta   90.00
_cell.angle_gamma   90.00
#
_symmetry.space_group_name_H-M   'P 1'
#
loop_
_entity.id
_entity.type
_entity.pdbx_description
1 polymer ?
#
loop_
_entity_poly.entity_id
_entity_poly.type
_entity_poly.pdbx_seq_one_letter_code
_entity_poly.pdbx_strand_id
1 'polypeptide(L)'
;MNATVWDPLQCEMLAAMGLPVQRIVLATAGDESPATLSDDPLVLALLRAAGRSREAADAPRIARGWPAPERLRRDPAAKRALWPQLRALRRPSA
;
A
#
# COMPACT_ATOMS: atom_id res chain seq x y z
N MET A 1 4.90 15.34 -24.14
CA MET A 1 6.23 15.45 -23.53
C MET A 1 6.34 14.32 -22.52
N ASN A 2 7.09 13.27 -22.88
CA ASN A 2 7.02 11.96 -22.25
C ASN A 2 7.58 11.98 -20.82
N ALA A 3 6.81 11.42 -19.88
CA ALA A 3 7.20 11.26 -18.50
C ALA A 3 8.48 10.41 -18.41
N THR A 4 9.53 11.01 -17.87
CA THR A 4 10.90 10.50 -17.82
C THR A 4 10.98 9.27 -16.91
N VAL A 5 10.88 8.08 -17.52
CA VAL A 5 11.44 6.87 -16.93
C VAL A 5 12.96 7.08 -16.82
N TRP A 6 13.56 6.79 -15.67
CA TRP A 6 14.99 6.98 -15.44
C TRP A 6 15.80 6.03 -16.32
N ASP A 7 16.92 6.53 -16.84
CA ASP A 7 17.82 5.75 -17.69
C ASP A 7 18.59 4.69 -16.87
N PRO A 8 18.90 3.51 -17.44
CA PRO A 8 19.67 2.46 -16.75
C PRO A 8 21.03 2.93 -16.19
N LEU A 9 21.76 3.78 -16.92
CA LEU A 9 23.06 4.31 -16.48
C LEU A 9 22.92 5.21 -15.25
N GLN A 10 21.82 5.96 -15.16
CA GLN A 10 21.53 6.82 -14.02
C GLN A 10 21.26 5.99 -12.76
N CYS A 11 20.57 4.85 -12.91
CA CYS A 11 20.35 3.92 -11.81
C CYS A 11 21.67 3.32 -11.30
N GLU A 12 22.57 2.94 -12.21
CA GLU A 12 23.89 2.40 -11.84
C GLU A 12 24.78 3.42 -11.12
N MET A 13 24.82 4.68 -11.58
CA MET A 13 25.58 5.73 -10.90
C MET A 13 25.09 5.97 -9.47
N LEU A 14 23.78 5.96 -9.24
CA LEU A 14 23.22 6.14 -7.90
C LEU A 14 23.50 4.93 -6.99
N ALA A 15 23.42 3.72 -7.54
CA ALA A 15 23.80 2.50 -6.83
C ALA A 15 25.29 2.53 -6.44
N ALA A 16 26.18 3.00 -7.33
CA ALA A 16 27.60 3.17 -7.07
C ALA A 16 27.90 4.22 -5.98
N MET A 17 27.05 5.24 -5.85
CA MET A 17 27.12 6.21 -4.74
C MET A 17 26.51 5.69 -3.42
N GLY A 18 26.06 4.43 -3.38
CA GLY A 18 25.45 3.83 -2.19
C GLY A 18 24.05 4.36 -1.87
N LEU A 19 23.41 5.06 -2.81
CA LEU A 19 22.06 5.60 -2.62
C LEU A 19 21.04 4.53 -3.02
N PRO A 20 20.09 4.17 -2.12
CA PRO A 20 19.08 3.18 -2.45
C PRO A 20 18.10 3.73 -3.50
N VAL A 21 18.08 3.10 -4.68
CA VAL A 21 17.12 3.43 -5.76
C VAL A 21 15.75 2.88 -5.37
N GLN A 22 14.81 3.77 -5.08
CA GLN A 22 13.44 3.41 -4.72
C GLN A 22 12.52 3.58 -5.93
N ARG A 23 11.83 2.50 -6.31
CA ARG A 23 10.80 2.55 -7.35
C ARG A 23 9.50 3.07 -6.76
N ILE A 24 9.08 4.26 -7.17
CA ILE A 24 7.75 4.77 -6.88
C ILE A 24 6.77 4.04 -7.80
N VAL A 25 5.97 3.14 -7.23
CA VAL A 25 4.80 2.60 -7.91
C VAL A 25 3.68 3.62 -7.70
N LEU A 26 3.54 4.54 -8.65
CA LEU A 26 2.36 5.38 -8.71
C LEU A 26 1.21 4.44 -9.08
N ALA A 27 0.30 4.19 -8.15
CA ALA A 27 -0.94 3.48 -8.45
C ALA A 27 -1.73 4.35 -9.44
N THR A 28 -1.56 4.09 -10.73
CA THR A 28 -2.38 4.71 -11.77
C THR A 28 -3.82 4.27 -11.51
N ALA A 29 -4.72 5.22 -11.33
CA ALA A 29 -6.13 5.00 -11.05
C ALA A 29 -6.92 4.43 -12.25
N GLY A 30 -6.31 3.54 -13.05
CA GLY A 30 -6.83 3.07 -14.33
C GLY A 30 -6.91 1.55 -14.51
N ASP A 31 -6.73 0.77 -13.44
CA ASP A 31 -7.03 -0.66 -13.47
C ASP A 31 -8.22 -0.94 -12.55
N GLU A 32 -9.41 -0.61 -13.08
CA GLU A 32 -10.73 -0.95 -12.52
C GLU A 32 -11.10 -2.41 -12.82
N SER A 33 -10.13 -3.32 -12.83
CA SER A 33 -10.48 -4.70 -12.51
C SER A 33 -10.89 -4.72 -11.04
N PRO A 34 -12.02 -5.33 -10.65
CA PRO A 34 -12.37 -5.51 -9.25
C PRO A 34 -11.28 -6.41 -8.66
N ALA A 35 -10.24 -5.79 -8.09
CA ALA A 35 -9.19 -6.51 -7.40
C ALA A 35 -9.89 -7.27 -6.28
N THR A 36 -10.03 -8.58 -6.52
CA THR A 36 -10.69 -9.47 -5.60
C THR A 36 -9.88 -9.39 -4.32
N LEU A 37 -10.45 -8.73 -3.32
CA LEU A 37 -9.81 -8.57 -2.03
C LEU A 37 -9.54 -9.97 -1.49
N SER A 38 -8.28 -10.23 -1.13
CA SER A 38 -7.88 -11.51 -0.55
C SER A 38 -8.77 -11.84 0.65
N ASP A 39 -9.24 -13.08 0.74
CA ASP A 39 -10.07 -13.59 1.84
C ASP A 39 -9.25 -13.86 3.13
N ASP A 40 -8.06 -13.27 3.25
CA ASP A 40 -7.22 -13.41 4.43
C ASP A 40 -7.91 -12.78 5.66
N PRO A 41 -8.10 -13.54 6.76
CA PRO A 41 -8.71 -13.01 7.98
C PRO A 41 -8.01 -11.77 8.55
N LEU A 42 -6.70 -11.62 8.33
CA LEU A 42 -5.97 -10.43 8.75
C LEU A 42 -6.40 -9.20 7.95
N VAL A 43 -6.55 -9.33 6.63
CA VAL A 43 -6.98 -8.24 5.75
C VAL A 43 -8.40 -7.81 6.11
N LEU A 44 -9.30 -8.76 6.38
CA LEU A 44 -10.65 -8.49 6.85
C LEU A 44 -10.67 -7.76 8.21
N ALA A 45 -9.80 -8.15 9.14
CA ALA A 45 -9.68 -7.48 10.44
C ALA A 45 -9.16 -6.04 10.32
N LEU A 46 -8.20 -5.80 9.42
CA LEU A 46 -7.67 -4.46 9.14
C LEU A 46 -8.71 -3.56 8.48
N LEU A 47 -9.53 -4.08 7.56
CA LEU A 47 -10.65 -3.34 6.97
C LEU A 47 -11.68 -2.94 8.03
N ARG A 48 -12.02 -3.88 8.91
CA ARG A 48 -12.91 -3.58 10.04
C ARG A 48 -12.32 -2.51 10.96
N ALA A 49 -11.02 -2.56 11.23
CA ALA A 49 -10.32 -1.53 12.02
C ALA A 49 -10.33 -0.15 11.35
N ALA A 50 -10.27 -0.11 10.02
CA ALA A 50 -10.45 1.09 9.20
C ALA A 50 -11.91 1.54 9.07
N GLY A 51 -12.88 0.77 9.60
CA GLY A 51 -14.31 1.08 9.49
C GLY A 51 -14.93 0.77 8.12
N ARG A 52 -14.32 -0.12 7.32
CA ARG A 52 -14.80 -0.52 6.00
C ARG A 52 -15.28 -1.96 5.99
N SER A 53 -16.33 -2.22 5.22
CA SER A 53 -16.74 -3.58 4.86
C SER A 53 -15.89 -4.08 3.70
N ARG A 54 -15.84 -5.41 3.52
CA ARG A 54 -15.21 -6.05 2.34
C ARG A 54 -15.85 -5.59 1.03
N GLU A 55 -17.16 -5.40 1.05
CA GLU A 55 -18.01 -4.97 -0.07
C GLU A 55 -17.78 -3.50 -0.46
N ALA A 56 -17.10 -2.72 0.40
CA ALA A 56 -16.89 -1.30 0.13
C ALA A 56 -16.03 -1.13 -1.13
N ALA A 57 -16.49 -0.29 -2.06
CA ALA A 57 -15.82 -0.08 -3.35
C ALA A 57 -14.36 0.38 -3.21
N ASP A 58 -14.00 1.02 -2.09
CA ASP A 58 -12.66 1.50 -1.81
C ASP A 58 -11.82 0.59 -0.89
N ALA A 59 -12.39 -0.54 -0.42
CA ALA A 59 -11.65 -1.57 0.31
C ALA A 59 -10.40 -2.08 -0.45
N PRO A 60 -10.46 -2.44 -1.75
CA PRO A 60 -9.27 -2.90 -2.47
C PRO A 60 -8.22 -1.78 -2.62
N ARG A 61 -8.65 -0.52 -2.79
CA ARG A 61 -7.75 0.64 -2.87
C ARG A 61 -6.97 0.81 -1.56
N ILE A 62 -7.65 0.71 -0.42
CA ILE A 62 -7.01 0.84 0.89
C ILE A 62 -6.08 -0.35 1.16
N ALA A 63 -6.51 -1.56 0.87
CA ALA A 63 -5.73 -2.77 1.12
C ALA A 63 -4.41 -2.82 0.32
N ARG A 64 -4.40 -2.29 -0.91
CA ARG A 64 -3.18 -2.15 -1.72
C ARG A 64 -2.11 -1.26 -1.07
N GLY A 65 -2.50 -0.34 -0.18
CA GLY A 65 -1.57 0.55 0.53
C GLY A 65 -0.92 -0.08 1.76
N TRP A 66 -1.31 -1.30 2.14
CA TRP A 66 -0.79 -1.96 3.34
C TRP A 66 0.45 -2.81 3.06
N PRO A 67 1.34 -2.99 4.06
CA PRO A 67 2.40 -3.98 3.97
C PRO A 67 1.81 -5.38 3.77
N ALA A 68 2.57 -6.27 3.11
CA ALA A 68 2.16 -7.65 2.91
C ALA A 68 1.73 -8.32 4.24
N PRO A 69 0.64 -9.12 4.24
CA PRO A 69 0.08 -9.70 5.46
C PRO A 69 1.09 -10.58 6.21
N GLU A 70 1.97 -11.27 5.49
CA GLU A 70 3.05 -12.10 6.06
C GLU A 70 4.04 -11.24 6.86
N ARG A 71 4.36 -10.04 6.37
CA ARG A 71 5.24 -9.09 7.08
C ARG A 71 4.56 -8.57 8.33
N LEU A 72 3.26 -8.27 8.26
CA LEU A 72 2.48 -7.83 9.44
C LEU A 72 2.35 -8.92 10.51
N ARG A 73 2.38 -10.20 10.12
CA ARG A 73 2.39 -11.34 11.06
C ARG A 73 3.75 -11.54 11.73
N ARG A 74 4.84 -11.31 11.01
CA ARG A 74 6.22 -11.47 11.53
C ARG A 74 6.69 -10.26 12.34
N ASP A 75 6.21 -9.06 12.03
CA ASP A 75 6.69 -7.80 12.62
C ASP A 75 5.58 -7.08 13.42
N PRO A 76 5.62 -7.14 14.76
CA PRO A 76 4.67 -6.42 15.61
C PRO A 76 4.84 -4.89 15.56
N ALA A 77 6.03 -4.38 15.22
CA ALA A 77 6.26 -2.94 15.07
C ALA A 77 5.59 -2.41 13.79
N ALA A 78 5.64 -3.16 12.69
CA ALA A 78 4.92 -2.83 11.46
C ALA A 78 3.41 -2.70 11.69
N LYS A 79 2.82 -3.62 12.47
CA LYS A 79 1.40 -3.53 12.85
C LYS A 79 1.10 -2.28 13.68
N ARG A 80 1.97 -1.95 14.64
CA ARG A 80 1.83 -0.74 15.48
C ARG A 80 1.93 0.54 14.66
N ALA A 81 2.83 0.60 13.69
CA ALA A 81 2.98 1.73 12.78
C ALA A 81 1.76 1.94 11.87
N LEU A 82 1.08 0.85 11.50
CA LEU A 82 -0.13 0.89 10.68
C LEU A 82 -1.38 1.37 11.46
N TRP A 83 -1.41 1.14 12.78
CA TRP A 83 -2.61 1.39 13.60
C TRP A 83 -3.12 2.85 13.61
N PRO A 84 -2.26 3.89 13.69
CA PRO A 84 -2.70 5.29 13.57
C PRO A 84 -3.37 5.59 12.22
N GLN A 85 -2.86 5.02 11.12
CA GLN A 85 -3.39 5.23 9.78
C GLN A 85 -4.79 4.62 9.65
N LEU A 86 -5.00 3.39 10.13
CA LEU A 86 -6.33 2.75 10.14
C LEU A 86 -7.35 3.55 10.96
N ARG A 87 -6.95 4.08 12.12
CA ARG A 87 -7.84 4.91 12.94
C ARG A 87 -8.17 6.25 12.29
N ALA A 88 -7.24 6.83 11.53
CA ALA A 88 -7.50 8.05 10.76
C ALA A 88 -8.54 7.79 9.66
N LEU A 89 -8.48 6.64 8.97
CA LEU A 89 -9.46 6.23 7.96
C LEU A 89 -10.87 6.02 8.53
N ARG A 90 -10.98 5.69 9.83
CA ARG A 90 -12.27 5.54 10.52
C ARG A 90 -12.94 6.89 10.84
N ARG A 91 -12.18 7.98 10.88
CA ARG A 91 -12.79 9.29 11.11
C ARG A 91 -13.58 9.67 9.86
N PRO A 92 -14.85 10.07 9.99
CA PRO A 92 -15.54 10.69 8.87
C PRO A 92 -14.69 11.88 8.44
N SER A 93 -14.35 11.96 7.15
CA SER A 93 -13.87 13.21 6.56
C SER A 93 -14.94 14.24 6.88
N ALA A 94 -14.60 15.22 7.73
CA ALA A 94 -15.47 16.36 7.98
C ALA A 94 -15.67 17.16 6.68
#